data_AF-A0A160MC41-F1
#
_entry.id   AF-A0A160MC41-F1
#
_cell.length_a   1.000
_cell.length_b   1.000
_cell.length_c   1.000
_cell.angle_alpha   90.00
_cell.angle_beta   90.00
_cell.angle_gamma   90.00
#
_symmetry.space_group_name_H-M   'P 1'
#
loop_
_entity.id
_entity.type
_entity.pdbx_description
1 polymer ?
#
loop_
_entity_poly.entity_id
_entity_poly.type
_entity_poly.pdbx_seq_one_letter_code
_entity_poly.pdbx_strand_id
1 'polypeptide(L)'
;MELSRSQSLALENITKYAQDYTYEAKKTINHILKMSNISDETFKNAVNKLKAHARIGLHFHPDRPDSSMKSVAEALLESGIYKSQFETGLSNGSVSAYPGGERDLWEKRIFEGAYHLQGITNNHRPKYGALNLMLHPDGPSPRFGSCYFLLSPKVSYRSTYTYLDSHQDPKEKGTYKEFDMILAALLKEAFVRDFAIGERNLTPVRLVNHLLVNLERPFTDPATKKPNRNLNHYIEAQIHGDISLKEDVDLLVADPSFKKTHIGRILEQLCFKYSIQLYWHKGFALMIEEVPKDFRGPSMPSLAKLIGQKNNVIDASIIGTAVMDLIRNPASWRERGDHKEVLQELKLLWHVLVRYGKPLD
;
A
#
# COMPACT_ATOMS: atom_id res chain seq x y z
N MET A 1 -18.32 9.26 -8.78
CA MET A 1 -18.01 10.29 -7.76
C MET A 1 -17.44 11.49 -8.49
N GLU A 2 -17.97 12.67 -8.22
CA GLU A 2 -17.45 13.93 -8.77
C GLU A 2 -16.24 14.38 -7.94
N LEU A 3 -15.16 14.79 -8.62
CA LEU A 3 -13.96 15.27 -7.96
C LEU A 3 -14.06 16.76 -7.68
N SER A 4 -13.49 17.21 -6.57
CA SER A 4 -13.34 18.64 -6.31
C SER A 4 -12.42 19.30 -7.34
N ARG A 5 -12.46 20.63 -7.43
CA ARG A 5 -11.54 21.39 -8.30
C ARG A 5 -10.07 21.07 -8.03
N SER A 6 -9.65 20.97 -6.77
CA SER A 6 -8.25 20.65 -6.41
C SER A 6 -7.86 19.23 -6.81
N GLN A 7 -8.78 18.27 -6.68
CA GLN A 7 -8.57 16.88 -7.06
C GLN A 7 -8.48 16.71 -8.57
N SER A 8 -9.36 17.37 -9.33
CA SER A 8 -9.30 17.39 -10.79
C SER A 8 -8.01 18.06 -11.29
N LEU A 9 -7.62 19.18 -10.69
CA LEU A 9 -6.39 19.88 -11.04
C LEU A 9 -5.14 19.01 -10.79
N ALA A 10 -5.08 18.31 -9.66
CA ALA A 10 -3.98 17.39 -9.37
C ALA A 10 -3.85 16.28 -10.43
N LEU A 11 -4.98 15.68 -10.84
CA LEU A 11 -5.02 14.67 -11.89
C LEU A 11 -4.62 15.23 -13.27
N GLU A 12 -5.06 16.44 -13.59
CA GLU A 12 -4.71 17.14 -14.84
C GLU A 12 -3.23 17.49 -14.92
N ASN A 13 -2.63 17.97 -13.83
CA ASN A 13 -1.21 18.31 -13.77
C ASN A 13 -0.33 17.09 -14.06
N ILE A 14 -0.62 15.94 -13.43
CA ILE A 14 0.09 14.69 -13.72
C ILE A 14 -0.18 14.19 -15.14
N THR A 15 -1.41 14.37 -15.67
CA THR A 15 -1.73 14.00 -17.04
C THR A 15 -0.90 14.80 -18.05
N LYS A 16 -0.81 16.13 -17.90
CA LYS A 16 0.01 17.00 -18.75
C LYS A 16 1.48 16.65 -18.63
N TYR A 17 1.98 16.48 -17.41
CA TYR A 17 3.36 16.04 -17.17
C TYR A 17 3.67 14.74 -17.92
N ALA A 18 2.81 13.72 -17.81
CA ALA A 18 3.03 12.44 -18.48
C ALA A 18 3.01 12.56 -20.02
N GLN A 19 2.17 13.44 -20.58
CA GLN A 19 2.08 13.69 -22.02
C GLN A 19 3.39 14.22 -22.62
N ASP A 20 4.11 15.06 -21.88
CA ASP A 20 5.40 15.60 -22.31
C ASP A 20 6.47 14.50 -22.50
N TYR A 21 6.30 13.35 -21.85
CA TYR A 21 7.22 12.20 -21.94
C TYR A 21 6.68 11.02 -22.74
N THR A 22 5.47 11.11 -23.30
CA THR A 22 4.82 9.99 -24.01
C THR A 22 5.67 9.46 -25.17
N TYR A 23 6.36 10.33 -25.91
CA TYR A 23 7.23 9.89 -27.01
C TYR A 23 8.42 9.06 -26.51
N GLU A 24 9.11 9.51 -25.46
CA GLU A 24 10.25 8.79 -24.87
C GLU A 24 9.81 7.44 -24.27
N ALA A 25 8.69 7.42 -23.58
CA ALA A 25 8.10 6.21 -23.00
C ALA A 25 7.76 5.19 -24.09
N LYS A 26 7.05 5.60 -25.15
CA LYS A 26 6.70 4.72 -26.29
C LYS A 26 7.93 4.19 -27.01
N LYS A 27 8.97 5.03 -27.19
CA LYS A 27 10.24 4.57 -27.79
C LYS A 27 10.88 3.45 -26.95
N THR A 28 10.88 3.61 -25.63
CA THR A 28 11.40 2.60 -24.69
C THR A 28 10.59 1.30 -24.75
N ILE A 29 9.25 1.42 -24.69
CA ILE A 29 8.33 0.28 -24.82
C ILE A 29 8.59 -0.47 -26.13
N ASN A 30 8.53 0.23 -27.27
CA ASN A 30 8.68 -0.39 -28.59
C ASN A 30 10.04 -1.09 -28.76
N HIS A 31 11.11 -0.51 -28.22
CA HIS A 31 12.42 -1.15 -28.21
C HIS A 31 12.40 -2.47 -27.45
N ILE A 32 11.86 -2.48 -26.22
CA ILE A 32 11.80 -3.68 -25.38
C ILE A 32 10.89 -4.75 -26.01
N LEU A 33 9.73 -4.35 -26.56
CA LEU A 33 8.83 -5.28 -27.24
C LEU A 33 9.52 -5.98 -28.41
N LYS A 34 10.24 -5.21 -29.26
CA LYS A 34 11.02 -5.77 -30.37
C LYS A 34 12.11 -6.73 -29.89
N MET A 35 12.89 -6.32 -28.89
CA MET A 35 13.98 -7.15 -28.34
C MET A 35 13.46 -8.43 -27.65
N SER A 36 12.22 -8.39 -27.15
CA SER A 36 11.58 -9.51 -26.44
C SER A 36 10.64 -10.34 -27.33
N ASN A 37 10.56 -10.04 -28.63
CA ASN A 37 9.65 -10.67 -29.58
C ASN A 37 8.17 -10.64 -29.14
N ILE A 38 7.71 -9.51 -28.62
CA ILE A 38 6.31 -9.27 -28.22
C ILE A 38 5.67 -8.37 -29.28
N SER A 39 4.52 -8.79 -29.85
CA SER A 39 3.81 -7.97 -30.83
C SER A 39 3.11 -6.78 -30.17
N ASP A 40 2.95 -5.69 -30.93
CA ASP A 40 2.21 -4.50 -30.48
C ASP A 40 0.76 -4.83 -30.10
N GLU A 41 0.12 -5.75 -30.83
CA GLU A 41 -1.24 -6.21 -30.54
C GLU A 41 -1.32 -6.95 -29.21
N THR A 42 -0.41 -7.90 -28.96
CA THR A 42 -0.33 -8.63 -27.69
C THR A 42 -0.12 -7.67 -26.52
N PHE A 43 0.79 -6.71 -26.67
CA PHE A 43 1.05 -5.72 -25.63
C PHE A 43 -0.16 -4.81 -25.40
N LYS A 44 -0.81 -4.31 -26.46
CA LYS A 44 -2.03 -3.50 -26.36
C LYS A 44 -3.15 -4.24 -25.63
N ASN A 45 -3.34 -5.52 -25.92
CA ASN A 45 -4.32 -6.36 -25.23
C ASN A 45 -3.97 -6.53 -23.74
N ALA A 46 -2.69 -6.72 -23.41
CA ALA A 46 -2.22 -6.79 -22.03
C ALA A 46 -2.48 -5.49 -21.26
N VAL A 47 -2.22 -4.33 -21.88
CA VAL A 47 -2.51 -3.02 -21.29
C VAL A 47 -4.02 -2.82 -21.10
N ASN A 48 -4.85 -3.28 -22.04
CA ASN A 48 -6.30 -3.23 -21.89
C ASN A 48 -6.78 -4.08 -20.70
N LYS A 49 -6.23 -5.29 -20.52
CA LYS A 49 -6.52 -6.14 -19.36
C LYS A 49 -6.07 -5.50 -18.05
N LEU A 50 -4.88 -4.89 -18.03
CA LEU A 50 -4.41 -4.10 -16.90
C LEU A 50 -5.40 -2.99 -16.54
N LYS A 51 -5.75 -2.14 -17.50
CA LYS A 51 -6.65 -1.00 -17.25
C LYS A 51 -8.05 -1.44 -16.81
N ALA A 52 -8.57 -2.54 -17.35
CA ALA A 52 -9.90 -3.03 -17.02
C ALA A 52 -9.99 -3.73 -15.65
N HIS A 53 -8.92 -4.42 -15.22
CA HIS A 53 -9.00 -5.37 -14.10
C HIS A 53 -8.02 -5.11 -12.96
N ALA A 54 -6.95 -4.34 -13.16
CA ALA A 54 -6.01 -4.06 -12.08
C ALA A 54 -6.69 -3.22 -10.98
N ARG A 55 -6.46 -3.61 -9.74
CA ARG A 55 -7.08 -3.03 -8.55
C ARG A 55 -6.03 -2.31 -7.73
N ILE A 56 -6.43 -1.28 -6.99
CA ILE A 56 -5.54 -0.62 -6.04
C ILE A 56 -5.73 -1.25 -4.66
N GLY A 57 -4.62 -1.57 -3.99
CA GLY A 57 -4.58 -2.05 -2.62
C GLY A 57 -4.31 -0.92 -1.62
N LEU A 58 -5.11 -0.84 -0.55
CA LEU A 58 -4.91 0.07 0.58
C LEU A 58 -4.47 -0.71 1.80
N HIS A 59 -3.18 -0.66 2.14
CA HIS A 59 -2.64 -1.30 3.33
C HIS A 59 -2.85 -0.46 4.58
N PHE A 60 -3.28 -1.11 5.66
CA PHE A 60 -3.46 -0.49 6.98
C PHE A 60 -3.24 -1.50 8.11
N HIS A 61 -3.08 -0.98 9.32
CA HIS A 61 -3.10 -1.78 10.54
C HIS A 61 -4.43 -1.50 11.26
N PRO A 62 -5.31 -2.50 11.44
CA PRO A 62 -6.67 -2.30 11.91
C PRO A 62 -6.75 -1.89 13.39
N ASP A 63 -5.68 -2.13 14.15
CA ASP A 63 -5.59 -1.99 15.60
C ASP A 63 -4.94 -0.68 16.06
N ARG A 64 -4.47 0.17 15.13
CA ARG A 64 -3.82 1.44 15.47
C ARG A 64 -4.88 2.39 16.04
N PRO A 65 -4.66 2.98 17.23
CA PRO A 65 -5.59 3.94 17.81
C PRO A 65 -5.42 5.32 17.19
N ASP A 66 -6.52 6.03 17.00
CA ASP A 66 -6.53 7.47 16.78
C ASP A 66 -6.36 8.25 18.10
N SER A 67 -6.42 9.58 18.03
CA SER A 67 -6.31 10.46 19.21
C SER A 67 -7.44 10.28 20.23
N SER A 68 -8.55 9.65 19.85
CA SER A 68 -9.66 9.29 20.74
C SER A 68 -9.57 7.87 21.30
N MET A 69 -8.44 7.18 21.08
CA MET A 69 -8.20 5.78 21.45
C MET A 69 -9.09 4.76 20.71
N LYS A 70 -9.74 5.19 19.63
CA LYS A 70 -10.52 4.32 18.76
C LYS A 70 -9.60 3.69 17.73
N SER A 71 -9.69 2.37 17.55
CA SER A 71 -8.90 1.68 16.53
C SER A 71 -9.32 2.07 15.12
N VAL A 72 -8.40 1.95 14.15
CA VAL A 72 -8.70 2.14 12.72
C VAL A 72 -9.91 1.29 12.29
N ALA A 73 -10.00 0.04 12.74
CA ALA A 73 -11.13 -0.83 12.43
C ALA A 73 -12.47 -0.28 12.95
N GLU A 74 -12.51 0.25 14.17
CA GLU A 74 -13.72 0.86 14.76
C GLU A 74 -14.11 2.13 14.00
N ALA A 75 -13.14 3.00 13.69
CA ALA A 75 -13.37 4.23 12.94
C ALA A 75 -13.91 3.95 11.53
N LEU A 76 -13.38 2.91 10.86
CA LEU A 76 -13.86 2.47 9.55
C LEU A 76 -15.26 1.84 9.64
N LEU A 77 -15.53 1.02 10.66
CA LEU A 77 -16.85 0.42 10.88
C LEU A 77 -17.93 1.48 11.08
N GLU A 78 -17.61 2.54 11.81
CA GLU A 78 -18.55 3.63 12.10
C GLU A 78 -18.78 4.49 10.86
N SER A 79 -17.71 5.03 10.27
CA SER A 79 -17.79 6.06 9.24
C SER A 79 -18.04 5.52 7.84
N GLY A 80 -17.56 4.31 7.52
CA GLY A 80 -17.59 3.77 6.15
C GLY A 80 -16.71 4.53 5.15
N ILE A 81 -15.78 5.38 5.63
CA ILE A 81 -14.90 6.19 4.79
C ILE A 81 -13.44 5.93 5.14
N TYR A 82 -12.62 5.63 4.14
CA TYR A 82 -11.16 5.53 4.32
C TYR A 82 -10.54 6.92 4.27
N LYS A 83 -9.94 7.33 5.39
CA LYS A 83 -9.37 8.68 5.58
C LYS A 83 -7.87 8.71 5.40
N SER A 84 -7.36 9.86 4.97
CA SER A 84 -5.93 10.10 4.80
C SER A 84 -5.21 10.33 6.14
N GLN A 85 -3.88 10.36 6.10
CA GLN A 85 -3.06 10.75 7.25
C GLN A 85 -3.34 12.19 7.71
N PHE A 86 -3.64 13.11 6.78
CA PHE A 86 -3.97 14.51 7.12
C PHE A 86 -5.27 14.63 7.95
N GLU A 87 -6.14 13.62 7.86
CA GLU A 87 -7.41 13.58 8.60
C GLU A 87 -7.31 12.78 9.89
N THR A 88 -6.46 11.74 9.93
CA THR A 88 -6.39 10.79 11.04
C THR A 88 -5.21 11.05 11.98
N GLY A 89 -4.14 11.69 11.50
CA GLY A 89 -2.85 11.76 12.18
C GLY A 89 -2.07 10.43 12.19
N LEU A 90 -2.63 9.35 11.61
CA LEU A 90 -2.05 8.02 11.64
C LEU A 90 -1.21 7.75 10.38
N SER A 91 -0.05 7.12 10.57
CA SER A 91 0.87 6.80 9.48
C SER A 91 1.62 5.51 9.74
N ASN A 92 1.77 4.72 8.68
CA ASN A 92 2.73 3.62 8.60
C ASN A 92 3.98 4.03 7.80
N GLY A 93 4.10 5.33 7.47
CA GLY A 93 5.26 5.97 6.84
C GLY A 93 5.90 6.98 7.80
N SER A 94 6.17 8.20 7.32
CA SER A 94 6.56 9.33 8.17
C SER A 94 5.32 10.09 8.68
N VAL A 95 5.36 10.63 9.90
CA VAL A 95 4.30 11.49 10.47
C VAL A 95 4.56 12.96 10.13
N SER A 96 4.52 13.30 8.84
CA SER A 96 4.87 14.64 8.33
C SER A 96 3.74 15.33 7.55
N ALA A 97 2.49 14.85 7.73
CA ALA A 97 1.29 15.34 7.05
C ALA A 97 0.63 16.50 7.81
N TYR A 98 1.31 17.65 7.83
CA TYR A 98 0.81 18.91 8.37
C TYR A 98 1.35 20.05 7.50
N PRO A 99 0.72 21.24 7.49
CA PRO A 99 1.19 22.37 6.66
C PRO A 99 2.68 22.66 6.88
N GLY A 100 3.46 22.64 5.79
CA GLY A 100 4.91 22.82 5.80
C GLY A 100 5.74 21.59 6.22
N GLY A 101 5.12 20.47 6.59
CA GLY A 101 5.83 19.20 6.82
C GLY A 101 6.27 18.53 5.53
N GLU A 102 7.19 17.56 5.61
CA GLU A 102 7.74 16.86 4.44
C GLU A 102 6.66 16.36 3.48
N ARG A 103 5.57 15.75 4.01
CA ARG A 103 4.48 15.25 3.17
C ARG A 103 3.71 16.34 2.46
N ASP A 104 3.51 17.45 3.15
CA ASP A 104 2.87 18.61 2.54
C ASP A 104 3.71 19.18 1.40
N LEU A 105 5.01 19.34 1.63
CA LEU A 105 5.95 19.91 0.65
C LEU A 105 6.13 19.03 -0.58
N TRP A 106 6.22 17.71 -0.44
CA TRP A 106 6.37 16.86 -1.62
C TRP A 106 5.05 16.70 -2.36
N GLU A 107 3.90 16.66 -1.67
CA GLU A 107 2.59 16.71 -2.35
C GLU A 107 2.40 18.04 -3.10
N LYS A 108 2.95 19.15 -2.58
CA LYS A 108 3.01 20.43 -3.29
C LYS A 108 3.78 20.32 -4.60
N ARG A 109 4.94 19.64 -4.59
CA ARG A 109 5.78 19.48 -5.79
C ARG A 109 5.09 18.61 -6.83
N ILE A 110 4.68 17.40 -6.44
CA ILE A 110 4.14 16.41 -7.39
C ILE A 110 2.81 16.85 -8.01
N PHE A 111 1.93 17.52 -7.24
CA PHE A 111 0.63 17.99 -7.74
C PHE A 111 0.62 19.48 -8.12
N GLU A 112 1.80 20.09 -8.25
CA GLU A 112 1.98 21.51 -8.61
C GLU A 112 1.10 22.46 -7.77
N GLY A 113 1.03 22.21 -6.47
CA GLY A 113 0.29 23.05 -5.53
C GLY A 113 -1.24 22.92 -5.62
N ALA A 114 -1.80 21.95 -6.34
CA ALA A 114 -3.25 21.78 -6.47
C ALA A 114 -3.99 21.69 -5.12
N TYR A 115 -3.33 21.11 -4.11
CA TYR A 115 -3.84 20.99 -2.73
C TYR A 115 -3.52 22.17 -1.82
N HIS A 116 -2.84 23.19 -2.33
CA HIS A 116 -2.40 24.38 -1.59
C HIS A 116 -3.18 25.64 -2.02
N LEU A 117 -4.21 25.46 -2.85
CA LEU A 117 -5.15 26.53 -3.19
C LEU A 117 -5.92 26.99 -1.94
N GLN A 118 -6.33 28.25 -1.93
CA GLN A 118 -7.13 28.81 -0.84
C GLN A 118 -8.45 28.04 -0.66
N GLY A 119 -8.81 27.73 0.59
CA GLY A 119 -10.05 27.04 0.93
C GLY A 119 -10.00 25.51 0.83
N ILE A 120 -8.86 24.91 0.47
CA ILE A 120 -8.71 23.46 0.43
C ILE A 120 -8.44 22.91 1.83
N THR A 121 -9.24 21.94 2.24
CA THR A 121 -9.16 21.23 3.52
C THR A 121 -8.49 19.85 3.39
N ASN A 122 -8.02 19.30 4.51
CA ASN A 122 -7.27 18.04 4.59
C ASN A 122 -7.98 16.82 3.98
N ASN A 123 -9.31 16.77 3.97
CA ASN A 123 -10.08 15.69 3.34
C ASN A 123 -9.96 15.64 1.80
N HIS A 124 -9.54 16.75 1.17
CA HIS A 124 -9.29 16.77 -0.27
C HIS A 124 -8.01 16.05 -0.67
N ARG A 125 -7.07 15.90 0.27
CA ARG A 125 -5.74 15.32 0.03
C ARG A 125 -5.86 13.87 -0.44
N PRO A 126 -4.92 13.40 -1.28
CA PRO A 126 -5.02 12.07 -1.85
C PRO A 126 -4.82 10.99 -0.79
N LYS A 127 -5.48 9.86 -1.01
CA LYS A 127 -5.27 8.63 -0.24
C LYS A 127 -4.25 7.77 -0.99
N TYR A 128 -3.40 7.06 -0.26
CA TYR A 128 -2.26 6.34 -0.85
C TYR A 128 -2.48 4.84 -0.78
N GLY A 129 -2.20 4.18 -1.89
CA GLY A 129 -2.21 2.74 -2.04
C GLY A 129 -1.15 2.30 -3.03
N ALA A 130 -1.25 1.05 -3.49
CA ALA A 130 -0.39 0.53 -4.54
C ALA A 130 -1.19 -0.32 -5.52
N LEU A 131 -0.81 -0.31 -6.80
CA LEU A 131 -1.46 -1.10 -7.83
C LEU A 131 -1.16 -2.59 -7.61
N ASN A 132 -2.21 -3.40 -7.41
CA ASN A 132 -2.12 -4.85 -7.20
C ASN A 132 -1.93 -5.59 -8.52
N LEU A 133 -0.77 -5.40 -9.14
CA LEU A 133 -0.48 -5.94 -10.47
C LEU A 133 -0.05 -7.41 -10.43
N MET A 134 0.81 -7.79 -9.48
CA MET A 134 1.34 -9.16 -9.37
C MET A 134 0.47 -10.12 -8.56
N LEU A 135 -0.63 -9.62 -7.97
CA LEU A 135 -1.60 -10.41 -7.22
C LEU A 135 -0.96 -11.19 -6.05
N HIS A 136 0.04 -10.59 -5.41
CA HIS A 136 0.70 -11.17 -4.24
C HIS A 136 -0.32 -11.32 -3.08
N PRO A 137 -0.31 -12.46 -2.35
CA PRO A 137 -1.34 -12.73 -1.33
C PRO A 137 -1.17 -11.87 -0.06
N ASP A 138 0.00 -11.27 0.13
CA ASP A 138 0.31 -10.26 1.13
C ASP A 138 0.09 -8.83 0.59
N GLY A 139 -0.60 -8.68 -0.53
CA GLY A 139 -0.95 -7.39 -1.14
C GLY A 139 0.21 -6.69 -1.85
N PRO A 140 -0.05 -5.55 -2.50
CA PRO A 140 0.95 -4.85 -3.31
C PRO A 140 2.00 -4.07 -2.51
N SER A 141 1.73 -3.75 -1.23
CA SER A 141 2.65 -2.95 -0.41
C SER A 141 2.57 -3.30 1.09
N PRO A 142 2.86 -4.57 1.47
CA PRO A 142 2.72 -5.09 2.84
C PRO A 142 3.49 -4.30 3.89
N ARG A 143 4.52 -3.53 3.51
CA ARG A 143 5.26 -2.67 4.44
C ARG A 143 4.36 -1.68 5.19
N PHE A 144 3.20 -1.32 4.64
CA PHE A 144 2.31 -0.31 5.21
C PHE A 144 1.13 -0.86 6.00
N GLY A 145 0.99 -2.17 6.17
CA GLY A 145 -0.13 -2.70 6.92
C GLY A 145 -0.26 -4.21 6.84
N SER A 146 -0.74 -4.78 7.94
CA SER A 146 -1.06 -6.21 8.07
C SER A 146 -2.38 -6.59 7.42
N CYS A 147 -3.25 -5.62 7.14
CA CYS A 147 -4.49 -5.83 6.41
C CYS A 147 -4.50 -4.94 5.17
N TYR A 148 -5.27 -5.32 4.15
CA TYR A 148 -5.47 -4.45 3.00
C TYR A 148 -6.86 -4.60 2.39
N PHE A 149 -7.41 -3.47 1.94
CA PHE A 149 -8.56 -3.47 1.04
C PHE A 149 -8.07 -3.61 -0.40
N LEU A 150 -8.81 -4.34 -1.23
CA LEU A 150 -8.74 -4.15 -2.68
C LEU A 150 -9.95 -3.36 -3.15
N LEU A 151 -9.66 -2.32 -3.91
CA LEU A 151 -10.66 -1.40 -4.43
C LEU A 151 -11.22 -1.89 -5.77
N SER A 152 -12.42 -1.46 -6.10
CA SER A 152 -13.01 -1.62 -7.42
C SER A 152 -12.10 -0.99 -8.49
N PRO A 153 -11.91 -1.61 -9.67
CA PRO A 153 -11.09 -1.05 -10.75
C PRO A 153 -11.49 0.38 -11.16
N LYS A 154 -12.74 0.79 -10.91
CA LYS A 154 -13.21 2.15 -11.20
C LYS A 154 -12.46 3.24 -10.43
N VAL A 155 -11.84 2.92 -9.28
CA VAL A 155 -11.05 3.89 -8.52
C VAL A 155 -9.80 4.32 -9.30
N SER A 156 -9.32 3.48 -10.21
CA SER A 156 -8.17 3.78 -11.06
C SER A 156 -8.38 5.02 -11.93
N TYR A 157 -9.62 5.33 -12.36
CA TYR A 157 -9.93 6.50 -13.21
C TYR A 157 -9.64 7.85 -12.55
N ARG A 158 -9.65 7.88 -11.21
CA ARG A 158 -9.39 9.08 -10.38
C ARG A 158 -8.09 8.97 -9.61
N SER A 159 -7.14 8.19 -10.12
CA SER A 159 -5.86 7.96 -9.48
C SER A 159 -4.71 8.41 -10.38
N THR A 160 -3.69 8.96 -9.73
CA THR A 160 -2.35 9.15 -10.30
C THR A 160 -1.43 8.05 -9.81
N TYR A 161 -0.30 7.87 -10.48
CA TYR A 161 0.63 6.79 -10.20
C TYR A 161 2.06 7.27 -10.29
N THR A 162 2.91 6.67 -9.46
CA THR A 162 4.37 6.77 -9.56
C THR A 162 4.97 5.37 -9.60
N TYR A 163 6.03 5.18 -10.40
CA TYR A 163 6.83 3.97 -10.30
C TYR A 163 7.71 4.10 -9.06
N LEU A 164 7.47 3.27 -8.05
CA LEU A 164 7.98 3.40 -6.69
C LEU A 164 7.38 4.61 -5.93
N ASP A 165 8.05 5.04 -4.87
CA ASP A 165 7.52 5.88 -3.79
C ASP A 165 7.55 7.38 -4.17
N SER A 166 6.40 8.04 -4.13
CA SER A 166 6.28 9.44 -4.59
C SER A 166 7.03 10.46 -3.76
N HIS A 167 7.41 10.15 -2.50
CA HIS A 167 8.22 11.08 -1.70
C HIS A 167 9.61 11.33 -2.32
N GLN A 168 10.10 10.40 -3.16
CA GLN A 168 11.36 10.53 -3.88
C GLN A 168 11.23 11.37 -5.15
N ASP A 169 10.02 11.84 -5.48
CA ASP A 169 9.70 12.59 -6.70
C ASP A 169 10.21 11.91 -7.98
N PRO A 170 9.88 10.62 -8.21
CA PRO A 170 10.39 9.88 -9.36
C PRO A 170 9.96 10.55 -10.68
N LYS A 171 10.78 10.42 -11.72
CA LYS A 171 10.43 10.91 -13.07
C LYS A 171 9.19 10.20 -13.58
N GLU A 172 9.05 8.90 -13.31
CA GLU A 172 7.98 8.08 -13.87
C GLU A 172 6.67 8.26 -13.12
N LYS A 173 5.85 9.16 -13.66
CA LYS A 173 4.52 9.54 -13.17
C LYS A 173 3.48 9.29 -14.26
N GLY A 174 2.24 9.04 -13.87
CA GLY A 174 1.18 8.83 -14.85
C GLY A 174 -0.22 8.85 -14.26
N THR A 175 -1.21 8.74 -15.14
CA THR A 175 -2.63 8.59 -14.78
C THR A 175 -3.21 7.38 -15.49
N TYR A 176 -4.46 7.03 -15.18
CA TYR A 176 -5.15 6.00 -15.94
C TYR A 176 -5.16 6.27 -17.46
N LYS A 177 -5.28 7.54 -17.86
CA LYS A 177 -5.26 7.95 -19.28
C LYS A 177 -3.84 7.83 -19.85
N GLU A 178 -2.87 8.44 -19.17
CA GLU A 178 -1.47 8.54 -19.60
C GLU A 178 -0.58 7.65 -18.73
N PHE A 179 -0.51 6.37 -19.06
CA PHE A 179 0.14 5.33 -18.23
C PHE A 179 1.47 4.83 -18.81
N ASP A 180 1.87 5.34 -19.98
CA ASP A 180 3.02 4.81 -20.74
C ASP A 180 4.34 4.97 -19.98
N MET A 181 4.56 6.04 -19.21
CA MET A 181 5.76 6.19 -18.39
C MET A 181 5.89 5.07 -17.35
N ILE A 182 4.79 4.70 -16.70
CA ILE A 182 4.75 3.63 -15.70
C ILE A 182 5.04 2.28 -16.37
N LEU A 183 4.42 2.02 -17.53
CA LEU A 183 4.67 0.80 -18.31
C LEU A 183 6.12 0.72 -18.80
N ALA A 184 6.69 1.83 -19.25
CA ALA A 184 8.07 1.91 -19.71
C ALA A 184 9.04 1.59 -18.57
N ALA A 185 8.86 2.16 -17.36
CA ALA A 185 9.67 1.82 -16.20
C ALA A 185 9.54 0.34 -15.82
N LEU A 186 8.31 -0.17 -15.74
CA LEU A 186 8.03 -1.55 -15.39
C LEU A 186 8.70 -2.53 -16.37
N LEU A 187 8.53 -2.30 -17.68
CA LEU A 187 9.16 -3.11 -18.72
C LEU A 187 10.68 -2.99 -18.69
N LYS A 188 11.22 -1.80 -18.45
CA LYS A 188 12.67 -1.57 -18.39
C LYS A 188 13.30 -2.32 -17.23
N GLU A 189 12.69 -2.33 -16.04
CA GLU A 189 13.20 -3.15 -14.93
C GLU A 189 13.13 -4.63 -15.26
N ALA A 190 11.99 -5.11 -15.77
CA ALA A 190 11.81 -6.50 -16.17
C ALA A 190 12.83 -6.93 -17.24
N PHE A 191 13.14 -6.06 -18.21
CA PHE A 191 14.07 -6.35 -19.30
C PHE A 191 15.54 -6.34 -18.87
N VAL A 192 15.93 -5.40 -18.00
CA VAL A 192 17.33 -5.21 -17.62
C VAL A 192 17.75 -6.13 -16.47
N ARG A 193 16.81 -6.48 -15.58
CA ARG A 193 17.13 -7.13 -14.29
C ARG A 193 16.44 -8.47 -14.09
N ASP A 194 15.58 -8.90 -15.04
CA ASP A 194 14.65 -10.01 -14.84
C ASP A 194 13.89 -9.89 -13.51
N PHE A 195 13.52 -8.66 -13.15
CA PHE A 195 12.88 -8.32 -11.90
C PHE A 195 12.08 -7.04 -12.06
N ALA A 196 10.85 -7.01 -11.51
CA ALA A 196 10.11 -5.77 -11.35
C ALA A 196 9.09 -5.90 -10.23
N ILE A 197 8.81 -4.79 -9.53
CA ILE A 197 7.74 -4.69 -8.50
C ILE A 197 7.69 -5.86 -7.50
N GLY A 198 8.87 -6.35 -7.10
CA GLY A 198 9.01 -7.41 -6.11
C GLY A 198 9.00 -8.82 -6.67
N GLU A 199 8.79 -9.01 -7.97
CA GLU A 199 8.80 -10.32 -8.62
C GLU A 199 10.17 -10.64 -9.21
N ARG A 200 10.71 -11.82 -8.88
CA ARG A 200 12.00 -12.32 -9.41
C ARG A 200 11.79 -13.15 -10.67
N ASN A 201 12.81 -13.19 -11.52
CA ASN A 201 12.81 -13.89 -12.81
C ASN A 201 11.69 -13.39 -13.75
N LEU A 202 11.28 -12.12 -13.61
CA LEU A 202 10.20 -11.52 -14.38
C LEU A 202 10.75 -10.84 -15.62
N THR A 203 10.74 -11.56 -16.75
CA THR A 203 11.08 -11.00 -18.07
C THR A 203 9.88 -10.22 -18.65
N PRO A 204 10.07 -9.37 -19.69
CA PRO A 204 8.96 -8.68 -20.36
C PRO A 204 7.88 -9.63 -20.89
N VAL A 205 8.28 -10.78 -21.44
CA VAL A 205 7.35 -11.80 -21.95
C VAL A 205 6.51 -12.37 -20.81
N ARG A 206 7.14 -12.72 -19.67
CA ARG A 206 6.43 -13.23 -18.49
C ARG A 206 5.49 -12.19 -17.90
N LEU A 207 5.90 -10.92 -17.86
CA LEU A 207 5.05 -9.82 -17.42
C LEU A 207 3.83 -9.67 -18.34
N VAL A 208 4.02 -9.55 -19.65
CA VAL A 208 2.91 -9.37 -20.61
C VAL A 208 1.94 -10.54 -20.56
N ASN A 209 2.44 -11.78 -20.48
CA ASN A 209 1.60 -12.97 -20.33
C ASN A 209 0.83 -12.96 -19.00
N HIS A 210 1.44 -12.53 -17.90
CA HIS A 210 0.76 -12.40 -16.62
C HIS A 210 -0.41 -11.40 -16.70
N LEU A 211 -0.20 -10.24 -17.33
CA LEU A 211 -1.25 -9.23 -17.50
C LEU A 211 -2.43 -9.75 -18.33
N LEU A 212 -2.14 -10.53 -19.38
CA LEU A 212 -3.17 -11.11 -20.25
C LEU A 212 -4.01 -12.18 -19.55
N VAL A 213 -3.36 -13.04 -18.78
CA VAL A 213 -3.96 -14.30 -18.32
C VAL A 213 -4.50 -14.23 -16.91
N ASN A 214 -3.88 -13.44 -16.02
CA ASN A 214 -4.14 -13.55 -14.59
C ASN A 214 -5.01 -12.43 -14.01
N LEU A 215 -5.01 -11.22 -14.59
CA LEU A 215 -5.73 -10.09 -14.01
C LEU A 215 -7.25 -10.20 -14.09
N GLU A 216 -7.78 -10.88 -15.11
CA GLU A 216 -9.21 -11.11 -15.26
C GLU A 216 -9.74 -12.27 -14.42
N ARG A 217 -8.84 -13.08 -13.84
CA ARG A 217 -9.24 -14.27 -13.08
C ARG A 217 -9.94 -13.85 -11.78
N PRO A 218 -10.91 -14.63 -11.31
CA PRO A 218 -11.50 -14.42 -10.00
C PRO A 218 -10.44 -14.35 -8.91
N PHE A 219 -10.70 -13.54 -7.88
CA PHE A 219 -9.85 -13.50 -6.71
C PHE A 219 -9.79 -14.89 -6.08
N THR A 220 -8.59 -15.31 -5.68
CA THR A 220 -8.31 -16.64 -5.16
C THR A 220 -7.85 -16.52 -3.72
N ASP A 221 -8.29 -17.45 -2.87
CA ASP A 221 -8.04 -17.40 -1.44
C ASP A 221 -6.53 -17.30 -1.10
N PRO A 222 -6.07 -16.19 -0.49
CA PRO A 222 -4.67 -15.98 -0.15
C PRO A 222 -4.19 -16.92 0.96
N ALA A 223 -5.08 -17.56 1.72
CA ALA A 223 -4.73 -18.50 2.79
C ALA A 223 -3.90 -19.68 2.30
N THR A 224 -3.94 -20.02 1.00
CA THR A 224 -3.20 -21.15 0.43
C THR A 224 -1.85 -20.76 -0.18
N LYS A 225 -1.62 -19.47 -0.43
CA LYS A 225 -0.48 -18.97 -1.20
C LYS A 225 0.68 -18.53 -0.31
N LYS A 226 1.90 -18.60 -0.84
CA LYS A 226 3.10 -18.10 -0.16
C LYS A 226 3.20 -16.57 -0.34
N PRO A 227 3.49 -15.79 0.72
CA PRO A 227 3.68 -14.35 0.62
C PRO A 227 4.93 -14.02 -0.19
N ASN A 228 4.91 -12.90 -0.91
CA ASN A 228 6.05 -12.45 -1.69
C ASN A 228 7.07 -11.66 -0.85
N ARG A 229 6.62 -11.08 0.28
CA ARG A 229 7.48 -10.35 1.23
C ARG A 229 8.15 -9.13 0.61
N ASN A 230 7.47 -8.51 -0.35
CA ASN A 230 7.95 -7.35 -1.06
C ASN A 230 7.70 -6.08 -0.25
N LEU A 231 8.78 -5.54 0.32
CA LEU A 231 8.68 -4.31 1.08
C LEU A 231 8.70 -3.08 0.16
N ASN A 232 9.60 -3.00 -0.82
CA ASN A 232 10.01 -1.70 -1.35
C ASN A 232 9.66 -1.45 -2.83
N HIS A 233 9.16 -2.44 -3.57
CA HIS A 233 9.01 -2.31 -5.03
C HIS A 233 7.55 -2.38 -5.45
N TYR A 234 6.91 -1.24 -5.67
CA TYR A 234 5.51 -1.18 -6.03
C TYR A 234 5.25 -0.02 -6.99
N ILE A 235 4.12 -0.06 -7.69
CA ILE A 235 3.58 1.12 -8.35
C ILE A 235 2.67 1.78 -7.33
N GLU A 236 3.07 2.93 -6.83
CA GLU A 236 2.25 3.68 -5.88
C GLU A 236 1.08 4.32 -6.62
N ALA A 237 -0.08 4.35 -5.96
CA ALA A 237 -1.30 4.96 -6.47
C ALA A 237 -1.76 6.04 -5.50
N GLN A 238 -1.94 7.26 -6.02
CA GLN A 238 -2.48 8.38 -5.28
C GLN A 238 -3.92 8.63 -5.74
N ILE A 239 -4.88 8.30 -4.87
CA ILE A 239 -6.30 8.29 -5.17
C ILE A 239 -6.89 9.64 -4.80
N HIS A 240 -7.51 10.30 -5.77
CA HIS A 240 -8.18 11.58 -5.60
C HIS A 240 -9.67 11.37 -5.34
N GLY A 241 -10.25 12.12 -4.40
CA GLY A 241 -11.62 11.94 -3.94
C GLY A 241 -11.74 11.03 -2.71
N ASP A 242 -12.97 10.85 -2.22
CA ASP A 242 -13.23 9.97 -1.07
C ASP A 242 -13.23 8.51 -1.44
N ILE A 243 -13.01 7.64 -0.45
CA ILE A 243 -13.04 6.20 -0.63
C ILE A 243 -14.12 5.67 0.29
N SER A 244 -15.25 5.32 -0.32
CA SER A 244 -16.40 4.74 0.39
C SER A 244 -16.21 3.23 0.49
N LEU A 245 -16.29 2.70 1.71
CA LEU A 245 -16.22 1.25 1.95
C LEU A 245 -17.37 0.52 1.25
N LYS A 246 -18.53 1.16 1.12
CA LYS A 246 -19.70 0.58 0.44
C LYS A 246 -19.54 0.56 -1.08
N GLU A 247 -18.98 1.64 -1.65
CA GLU A 247 -19.02 1.85 -3.10
C GLU A 247 -17.72 1.49 -3.80
N ASP A 248 -16.58 1.59 -3.11
CA ASP A 248 -15.25 1.52 -3.73
C ASP A 248 -14.46 0.28 -3.30
N VAL A 249 -14.87 -0.46 -2.26
CA VAL A 249 -14.13 -1.61 -1.73
C VAL A 249 -14.89 -2.89 -2.05
N ASP A 250 -14.26 -3.85 -2.76
CA ASP A 250 -14.93 -5.14 -3.00
C ASP A 250 -14.47 -6.23 -2.01
N LEU A 251 -13.23 -6.14 -1.48
CA LEU A 251 -12.74 -7.12 -0.51
C LEU A 251 -11.74 -6.55 0.50
N LEU A 252 -11.68 -7.20 1.66
CA LEU A 252 -10.70 -7.03 2.73
C LEU A 252 -9.91 -8.33 2.85
N VAL A 253 -8.59 -8.23 2.85
CA VAL A 253 -7.70 -9.32 3.27
C VAL A 253 -7.07 -8.94 4.60
N ALA A 254 -7.29 -9.76 5.63
CA ALA A 254 -6.85 -9.51 6.99
C ALA A 254 -5.77 -10.50 7.46
N ASP A 255 -4.97 -10.08 8.45
CA ASP A 255 -3.97 -10.95 9.08
C ASP A 255 -4.64 -11.90 10.09
N PRO A 256 -4.41 -13.21 10.00
CA PRO A 256 -5.04 -14.19 10.88
C PRO A 256 -4.72 -14.00 12.37
N SER A 257 -3.69 -13.23 12.76
CA SER A 257 -3.44 -12.88 14.16
C SER A 257 -4.63 -12.17 14.82
N PHE A 258 -5.52 -11.54 14.04
CA PHE A 258 -6.71 -10.89 14.56
C PHE A 258 -7.91 -11.83 14.73
N LYS A 259 -7.85 -13.07 14.25
CA LYS A 259 -8.94 -14.04 14.45
C LYS A 259 -9.19 -14.23 15.95
N LYS A 260 -10.48 -14.28 16.34
CA LYS A 260 -10.91 -14.43 17.75
C LYS A 260 -10.47 -13.28 18.68
N THR A 261 -10.04 -12.14 18.14
CA THR A 261 -9.77 -10.92 18.90
C THR A 261 -10.94 -9.93 18.80
N HIS A 262 -10.93 -8.87 19.63
CA HIS A 262 -11.87 -7.76 19.51
C HIS A 262 -11.81 -7.11 18.12
N ILE A 263 -10.60 -6.83 17.63
CA ILE A 263 -10.36 -6.25 16.30
C ILE A 263 -10.88 -7.15 15.19
N GLY A 264 -10.66 -8.47 15.28
CA GLY A 264 -11.19 -9.42 14.30
C GLY A 264 -12.70 -9.38 14.17
N ARG A 265 -13.42 -9.31 15.30
CA ARG A 265 -14.89 -9.18 15.30
C ARG A 265 -15.35 -7.86 14.66
N ILE A 266 -14.62 -6.78 14.87
CA ILE A 266 -14.91 -5.49 14.23
C ILE A 266 -14.71 -5.58 12.72
N LEU A 267 -13.65 -6.24 12.25
CA LEU A 267 -13.42 -6.47 10.81
C LEU A 267 -14.52 -7.31 10.18
N GLU A 268 -14.99 -8.36 10.86
CA GLU A 268 -16.13 -9.18 10.42
C GLU A 268 -17.42 -8.33 10.34
N GLN A 269 -17.71 -7.52 11.36
CA GLN A 269 -18.86 -6.61 11.35
C GLN A 269 -18.77 -5.55 10.25
N LEU A 270 -17.57 -5.00 10.02
CA LEU A 270 -17.30 -4.03 8.97
C LEU A 270 -17.60 -4.65 7.60
N CYS A 271 -17.11 -5.86 7.38
CA CYS A 271 -17.32 -6.58 6.14
C CYS A 271 -18.81 -6.89 5.91
N PHE A 272 -19.52 -7.31 6.95
CA PHE A 272 -20.96 -7.52 6.90
C PHE A 272 -21.72 -6.23 6.58
N LYS A 273 -21.45 -5.14 7.33
CA LYS A 273 -22.16 -3.85 7.19
C LYS A 273 -22.00 -3.25 5.79
N TYR A 274 -20.81 -3.33 5.21
CA TYR A 274 -20.50 -2.72 3.92
C TYR A 274 -20.50 -3.71 2.74
N SER A 275 -20.93 -4.97 2.96
CA SER A 275 -20.97 -6.03 1.93
C SER A 275 -19.60 -6.29 1.28
N ILE A 276 -18.54 -6.23 2.07
CA ILE A 276 -17.15 -6.47 1.64
C ILE A 276 -16.82 -7.95 1.86
N GLN A 277 -16.21 -8.60 0.88
CA GLN A 277 -15.75 -9.99 1.06
C GLN A 277 -14.51 -10.04 1.96
N LEU A 278 -14.54 -10.87 3.01
CA LEU A 278 -13.43 -11.04 3.94
C LEU A 278 -12.60 -12.29 3.59
N TYR A 279 -11.30 -12.11 3.43
CA TYR A 279 -10.30 -13.17 3.31
C TYR A 279 -9.24 -13.01 4.39
N TRP A 280 -8.52 -14.09 4.67
CA TRP A 280 -7.37 -14.09 5.57
C TRP A 280 -6.14 -14.59 4.82
N HIS A 281 -5.05 -13.84 4.83
CA HIS A 281 -3.78 -14.36 4.29
C HIS A 281 -3.12 -15.32 5.30
N LYS A 282 -1.92 -15.83 4.98
CA LYS A 282 -1.21 -16.79 5.83
C LYS A 282 -0.64 -16.25 7.15
N GLY A 283 -0.76 -14.95 7.43
CA GLY A 283 -0.12 -14.31 8.58
C GLY A 283 1.40 -14.23 8.53
N PHE A 284 1.95 -13.49 9.49
CA PHE A 284 3.39 -13.41 9.76
C PHE A 284 3.63 -13.54 11.26
N ALA A 285 4.28 -14.62 11.67
CA ALA A 285 4.71 -14.87 13.04
C ALA A 285 6.21 -15.15 13.08
N LEU A 286 6.90 -14.68 14.10
CA LEU A 286 8.33 -14.93 14.27
C LEU A 286 8.64 -15.18 15.74
N MET A 287 9.41 -16.24 16.02
CA MET A 287 9.92 -16.48 17.37
C MET A 287 10.87 -15.35 17.77
N ILE A 288 10.89 -14.96 19.04
CA ILE A 288 11.70 -13.82 19.51
C ILE A 288 13.19 -14.04 19.20
N GLU A 289 13.67 -15.27 19.40
CA GLU A 289 15.05 -15.68 19.11
C GLU A 289 15.42 -15.68 17.62
N GLU A 290 14.43 -15.75 16.72
CA GLU A 290 14.63 -15.71 15.26
C GLU A 290 14.68 -14.29 14.70
N VAL A 291 14.47 -13.27 15.55
CA VAL A 291 14.53 -11.87 15.12
C VAL A 291 15.98 -11.49 14.76
N PRO A 292 16.23 -11.07 13.51
CA PRO A 292 17.57 -10.74 13.04
C PRO A 292 18.14 -9.50 13.72
N LYS A 293 19.46 -9.50 13.92
CA LYS A 293 20.21 -8.38 14.51
C LYS A 293 20.59 -7.30 13.48
N ASP A 294 20.49 -7.63 12.19
CA ASP A 294 21.07 -6.88 11.07
C ASP A 294 20.01 -6.35 10.08
N PHE A 295 18.72 -6.41 10.41
CA PHE A 295 17.65 -5.90 9.57
C PHE A 295 16.78 -4.88 10.31
N ARG A 296 16.68 -3.66 9.75
CA ARG A 296 15.97 -2.50 10.34
C ARG A 296 16.50 -2.01 11.69
N GLY A 297 17.78 -2.23 11.94
CA GLY A 297 18.51 -1.68 13.08
C GLY A 297 18.71 -2.68 14.22
N PRO A 298 19.69 -2.43 15.11
CA PRO A 298 20.13 -3.40 16.11
C PRO A 298 19.14 -3.61 17.27
N SER A 299 18.13 -2.75 17.39
CA SER A 299 17.16 -2.76 18.49
C SER A 299 15.98 -3.71 18.28
N MET A 300 15.83 -4.32 17.09
CA MET A 300 14.70 -5.19 16.78
C MET A 300 14.59 -6.42 17.72
N PRO A 301 15.68 -7.15 18.06
CA PRO A 301 15.59 -8.28 18.97
C PRO A 301 15.18 -7.90 20.40
N SER A 302 15.68 -6.77 20.92
CA SER A 302 15.31 -6.31 22.27
C SER A 302 13.86 -5.83 22.33
N LEU A 303 13.36 -5.19 21.27
CA LEU A 303 11.94 -4.85 21.15
C LEU A 303 11.06 -6.10 21.12
N ALA A 304 11.41 -7.08 20.30
CA ALA A 304 10.65 -8.33 20.20
C ALA A 304 10.58 -9.04 21.56
N LYS A 305 11.70 -9.06 22.30
CA LYS A 305 11.74 -9.60 23.67
C LYS A 305 10.86 -8.82 24.64
N LEU A 306 10.73 -7.51 24.49
CA LEU A 306 9.86 -6.69 25.33
C LEU A 306 8.38 -7.03 25.10
N ILE A 307 7.95 -7.15 23.84
CA ILE A 307 6.51 -7.26 23.51
C ILE A 307 6.02 -8.71 23.38
N GLY A 308 6.90 -9.67 23.09
CA GLY A 308 6.54 -11.07 22.81
C GLY A 308 6.54 -12.00 24.03
N GLN A 309 6.79 -11.50 25.25
CA GLN A 309 7.11 -12.31 26.44
C GLN A 309 6.11 -13.43 26.74
N LYS A 310 4.82 -13.19 26.48
CA LYS A 310 3.74 -14.11 26.87
C LYS A 310 3.80 -15.44 26.11
N ASN A 311 4.13 -15.40 24.82
CA ASN A 311 4.00 -16.54 23.91
C ASN A 311 5.32 -16.90 23.20
N ASN A 312 6.42 -16.21 23.54
CA ASN A 312 7.72 -16.30 22.85
C ASN A 312 7.68 -16.08 21.33
N VAL A 313 6.64 -15.42 20.84
CA VAL A 313 6.40 -15.13 19.42
C VAL A 313 5.94 -13.68 19.29
N ILE A 314 6.22 -13.09 18.13
CA ILE A 314 5.68 -11.80 17.69
C ILE A 314 4.83 -12.00 16.43
N ASP A 315 3.70 -11.31 16.37
CA ASP A 315 2.80 -11.24 15.22
C ASP A 315 2.24 -9.82 15.06
N ALA A 316 1.38 -9.59 14.05
CA ALA A 316 0.81 -8.27 13.80
C ALA A 316 -0.02 -7.74 14.99
N SER A 317 -0.81 -8.61 15.65
CA SER A 317 -1.66 -8.25 16.80
C SER A 317 -0.84 -7.91 18.05
N ILE A 318 0.29 -8.55 18.26
CA ILE A 318 1.21 -8.25 19.37
C ILE A 318 1.84 -6.87 19.17
N ILE A 319 2.29 -6.55 17.95
CA ILE A 319 2.76 -5.19 17.62
C ILE A 319 1.62 -4.17 17.81
N GLY A 320 0.41 -4.52 17.39
CA GLY A 320 -0.86 -3.86 17.76
C GLY A 320 -0.98 -3.42 19.20
N THR A 321 -0.91 -4.43 20.05
CA THR A 321 -1.05 -4.28 21.50
C THR A 321 0.05 -3.38 22.07
N ALA A 322 1.28 -3.52 21.57
CA ALA A 322 2.40 -2.67 21.97
C ALA A 322 2.20 -1.19 21.58
N VAL A 323 1.65 -0.89 20.38
CA VAL A 323 1.30 0.48 20.00
C VAL A 323 0.22 1.06 20.91
N MET A 324 -0.81 0.27 21.24
CA MET A 324 -1.85 0.68 22.19
C MET A 324 -1.28 0.95 23.59
N ASP A 325 -0.36 0.10 24.04
CA ASP A 325 0.30 0.25 25.34
C ASP A 325 1.21 1.47 25.38
N LEU A 326 1.96 1.75 24.31
CA LEU A 326 2.78 2.97 24.20
C LEU A 326 1.95 4.25 24.41
N ILE A 327 0.71 4.29 23.90
CA ILE A 327 -0.15 5.46 24.06
C ILE A 327 -0.78 5.52 25.45
N ARG A 328 -1.23 4.39 25.99
CA ARG A 328 -1.87 4.33 27.32
C ARG A 328 -0.87 4.51 28.47
N ASN A 329 0.31 3.93 28.32
CA ASN A 329 1.32 3.79 29.36
C ASN A 329 2.70 4.28 28.87
N PRO A 330 2.84 5.53 28.40
CA PRO A 330 4.11 6.01 27.80
C PRO A 330 5.29 5.95 28.78
N ALA A 331 5.03 5.96 30.09
CA ALA A 331 6.06 5.80 31.12
C ALA A 331 6.82 4.47 31.01
N SER A 332 6.15 3.38 30.61
CA SER A 332 6.74 2.04 30.45
C SER A 332 7.72 1.95 29.28
N TRP A 333 7.76 2.96 28.41
CA TRP A 333 8.56 2.98 27.19
C TRP A 333 9.71 3.99 27.23
N ARG A 334 9.84 4.77 28.31
CA ARG A 334 10.81 5.88 28.42
C ARG A 334 12.26 5.48 28.21
N GLU A 335 12.64 4.29 28.64
CA GLU A 335 14.01 3.77 28.46
C GLU A 335 14.37 3.54 26.99
N ARG A 336 13.35 3.43 26.12
CA ARG A 336 13.50 3.07 24.71
C ARG A 336 13.49 4.29 23.78
N GLY A 337 13.06 5.45 24.27
CA GLY A 337 13.04 6.70 23.53
C GLY A 337 11.74 7.48 23.70
N ASP A 338 11.61 8.53 22.91
CA ASP A 338 10.36 9.29 22.83
C ASP A 338 9.26 8.51 22.09
N HIS A 339 8.04 9.05 22.11
CA HIS A 339 6.89 8.43 21.47
C HIS A 339 7.09 8.16 19.97
N LYS A 340 7.72 9.09 19.24
CA LYS A 340 7.92 8.97 17.78
C LYS A 340 8.99 7.92 17.48
N GLU A 341 10.05 7.88 18.27
CA GLU A 341 11.13 6.89 18.15
C GLU A 341 10.61 5.47 18.38
N VAL A 342 9.82 5.25 19.44
CA VAL A 342 9.26 3.92 19.73
C VAL A 342 8.24 3.50 18.67
N LEU A 343 7.37 4.41 18.20
CA LEU A 343 6.46 4.11 17.07
C LEU A 343 7.22 3.71 15.80
N GLN A 344 8.32 4.41 15.51
CA GLN A 344 9.18 4.10 14.39
C GLN A 344 9.76 2.68 14.52
N GLU A 345 10.22 2.29 15.71
CA GLU A 345 10.76 0.95 15.94
C GLU A 345 9.69 -0.15 15.84
N LEU A 346 8.48 0.08 16.35
CA LEU A 346 7.35 -0.86 16.20
C LEU A 346 6.97 -1.06 14.72
N LYS A 347 6.99 0.01 13.91
CA LYS A 347 6.85 -0.09 12.45
C LYS A 347 7.99 -0.91 11.83
N LEU A 348 9.23 -0.67 12.25
CA LEU A 348 10.38 -1.39 11.74
C LEU A 348 10.32 -2.89 12.08
N LEU A 349 9.79 -3.24 13.26
CA LEU A 349 9.55 -4.62 13.63
C LEU A 349 8.44 -5.28 12.77
N TRP A 350 7.42 -4.51 12.35
CA TRP A 350 6.48 -5.00 11.35
C TRP A 350 7.18 -5.36 10.02
N HIS A 351 8.15 -4.54 9.56
CA HIS A 351 8.92 -4.91 8.37
C HIS A 351 9.75 -6.19 8.56
N VAL A 352 10.26 -6.43 9.77
CA VAL A 352 10.93 -7.70 10.11
C VAL A 352 9.95 -8.87 9.96
N LEU A 353 8.72 -8.75 10.48
CA LEU A 353 7.69 -9.80 10.33
C LEU A 353 7.35 -10.08 8.86
N VAL A 354 7.11 -9.06 8.05
CA VAL A 354 6.85 -9.26 6.61
C VAL A 354 8.03 -9.99 5.95
N ARG A 355 9.27 -9.62 6.30
CA ARG A 355 10.46 -10.18 5.67
C ARG A 355 10.80 -11.60 6.11
N TYR A 356 10.66 -11.91 7.40
CA TYR A 356 11.17 -13.15 8.00
C TYR A 356 10.10 -14.02 8.67
N GLY A 357 8.94 -13.44 9.01
CA GLY A 357 7.88 -14.15 9.71
C GLY A 357 7.31 -15.31 8.90
N LYS A 358 7.03 -16.42 9.54
CA LYS A 358 6.43 -17.63 8.96
C LYS A 358 4.89 -17.52 9.00
N PRO A 359 4.17 -18.28 8.17
CA PRO A 359 2.73 -18.41 8.31
C PRO A 359 2.30 -18.71 9.75
N LEU A 360 1.16 -18.17 10.17
CA LEU A 360 0.46 -18.59 11.38
C LEU A 360 -0.23 -19.93 11.10
N ASP A 361 0.10 -20.94 11.90
CA ASP A 361 -0.49 -22.28 11.82
C ASP A 361 -1.96 -22.31 12.31
#